data_AF-A0A6G1RBE5-F1
#
_entry.id   AF-A0A6G1RBE5-F1
#
_cell.length_a   1.000
_cell.length_b   1.000
_cell.length_c   1.000
_cell.angle_alpha   90.00
_cell.angle_beta   90.00
_cell.angle_gamma   90.00
#
_symmetry.space_group_name_H-M   'P 1'
#
loop_
_entity.id
_entity.type
_entity.pdbx_description
1 polymer ?
#
loop_
_entity_poly.entity_id
_entity_poly.type
_entity_poly.pdbx_seq_one_letter_code
_entity_poly.pdbx_strand_id
1 'polypeptide(L)'
;TLCGAQALKLSAYPVGIQCQLQETVVSACVPAACTALLPALWGAGSLGRCWASQRTLGLASWLAEATFVAVSPQSGQAEVDDILAAIRPTTCLVSIMLANNETGVIMPVMELSQRVQALNQQRVAEGLPRILVHTDAAQMIGKGCVDVQELGVDYLTIVGHKFYGPRIGVLYVRGPGTTTPLHPMLFGGGQERNFRPGTENTPMIAGLGQAAELVSKNWEAYEAHMRGVRDYLEARLEPLLNSAEQRDPL
;
A
#
# COMPACT_ATOMS: atom_id res chain seq x y z
N THR A 1 -6.31 -8.43 -32.74
CA THR A 1 -4.91 -8.74 -32.38
C THR A 1 -4.83 -8.87 -30.87
N LEU A 2 -5.49 -9.88 -30.32
CA LEU A 2 -4.90 -11.12 -29.79
C LEU A 2 -4.14 -10.89 -28.48
N CYS A 3 -4.91 -10.65 -27.41
CA CYS A 3 -4.44 -10.80 -26.03
C CYS A 3 -4.35 -12.31 -25.75
N GLY A 4 -3.14 -12.85 -25.90
CA GLY A 4 -2.85 -14.28 -25.74
C GLY A 4 -2.95 -14.71 -24.28
N ALA A 5 -3.76 -15.74 -24.06
CA ALA A 5 -3.83 -16.53 -22.84
C ALA A 5 -2.56 -17.41 -22.66
N GLN A 6 -2.29 -17.77 -21.39
CA GLN A 6 -1.30 -18.70 -20.79
C GLN A 6 -0.35 -17.93 -19.84
N ALA A 7 -0.26 -18.15 -18.52
CA ALA A 7 -0.60 -19.31 -17.68
C ALA A 7 -0.80 -18.94 -16.17
N LEU A 8 -1.80 -19.59 -15.54
CA LEU A 8 -1.91 -20.21 -14.17
C LEU A 8 -1.13 -19.61 -12.94
N LYS A 9 -1.62 -19.52 -11.67
CA LYS A 9 -2.85 -19.97 -10.97
C LYS A 9 -2.83 -19.62 -9.44
N LEU A 10 -3.28 -18.45 -8.96
CA LEU A 10 -4.01 -18.35 -7.66
C LEU A 10 -5.46 -18.52 -8.09
N SER A 11 -5.95 -19.76 -8.09
CA SER A 11 -6.94 -20.26 -9.06
C SER A 11 -8.06 -19.27 -9.42
N ALA A 12 -7.98 -18.74 -10.66
CA ALA A 12 -8.97 -17.94 -11.39
C ALA A 12 -9.43 -16.68 -10.63
N TYR A 13 -9.06 -15.47 -11.01
CA TYR A 13 -9.53 -14.65 -12.14
C TYR A 13 -8.66 -13.37 -12.17
N PRO A 14 -8.62 -12.58 -13.25
CA PRO A 14 -7.76 -11.40 -13.34
C PRO A 14 -8.16 -10.37 -12.29
N VAL A 15 -7.45 -10.36 -11.16
CA VAL A 15 -7.51 -9.26 -10.21
C VAL A 15 -7.08 -8.02 -10.96
N GLY A 16 -7.85 -6.93 -10.84
CA GLY A 16 -7.39 -5.58 -11.19
C GLY A 16 -6.22 -5.10 -10.33
N ILE A 17 -5.42 -6.06 -9.83
CA ILE A 17 -4.13 -6.01 -9.16
C ILE A 17 -3.28 -7.05 -9.92
N GLN A 18 -2.50 -6.62 -10.91
CA GLN A 18 -1.57 -7.50 -11.63
C GLN A 18 -0.37 -7.88 -10.75
N CYS A 19 -0.59 -8.81 -9.83
CA CYS A 19 0.43 -9.33 -8.93
C CYS A 19 0.71 -10.81 -9.24
N GLN A 20 1.98 -11.21 -9.33
CA GLN A 20 2.29 -12.64 -9.38
C GLN A 20 2.07 -13.27 -8.01
N LEU A 21 1.58 -14.50 -8.02
CA LEU A 21 1.33 -15.33 -6.84
C LEU A 21 2.52 -15.42 -5.87
N GLN A 22 3.72 -15.47 -6.45
CA GLN A 22 4.98 -15.58 -5.75
C GLN A 22 5.38 -14.27 -5.07
N GLU A 23 4.63 -13.18 -5.26
CA GLU A 23 4.91 -11.87 -4.71
C GLU A 23 4.04 -11.54 -3.48
N THR A 24 3.19 -12.47 -3.03
CA THR A 24 2.32 -12.24 -1.86
C THR A 24 2.79 -12.99 -0.62
N VAL A 25 2.64 -12.35 0.55
CA VAL A 25 2.81 -12.95 1.88
C VAL A 25 1.55 -12.69 2.72
N VAL A 26 0.91 -13.75 3.20
CA VAL A 26 -0.34 -13.65 3.98
C VAL A 26 -0.06 -13.35 5.45
N SER A 27 -0.80 -12.40 6.02
CA SER A 27 -0.71 -12.00 7.42
C SER A 27 -2.06 -12.08 8.15
N ALA A 28 -2.02 -12.47 9.42
CA ALA A 28 -3.22 -12.58 10.26
C ALA A 28 -3.82 -11.22 10.67
N CYS A 29 -3.07 -10.12 10.57
CA CYS A 29 -3.55 -8.78 10.95
C CYS A 29 -2.84 -7.67 10.16
N VAL A 30 -3.55 -6.58 9.85
CA VAL A 30 -3.06 -5.42 9.08
C VAL A 30 -1.82 -4.74 9.69
N PRO A 31 -1.76 -4.49 11.01
CA PRO A 31 -0.56 -3.94 11.63
C PRO A 31 0.65 -4.85 11.40
N ALA A 32 0.46 -6.17 11.40
CA ALA A 32 1.56 -7.10 11.15
C ALA A 32 2.07 -7.07 9.69
N ALA A 33 1.23 -6.74 8.70
CA ALA A 33 1.70 -6.55 7.31
C ALA A 33 2.57 -5.28 7.17
N CYS A 34 2.15 -4.17 7.77
CA CYS A 34 2.94 -2.94 7.79
C CYS A 34 4.21 -3.07 8.66
N THR A 35 4.14 -3.83 9.75
CA THR A 35 5.27 -4.06 10.67
C THR A 35 6.28 -5.06 10.11
N ALA A 36 5.87 -5.94 9.19
CA ALA A 36 6.75 -6.90 8.49
C ALA A 36 7.81 -6.21 7.61
N LEU A 37 7.66 -4.91 7.34
CA LEU A 37 8.70 -4.12 6.70
C LEU A 37 9.85 -3.79 7.64
N LEU A 38 9.66 -3.77 8.97
CA LEU A 38 10.72 -3.37 9.92
C LEU A 38 11.99 -4.23 9.84
N PRO A 39 11.92 -5.57 9.72
CA PRO A 39 13.13 -6.37 9.58
C PRO A 39 13.77 -6.22 8.18
N ALA A 40 12.99 -5.96 7.12
CA ALA A 40 13.49 -5.70 5.77
C ALA A 40 14.47 -4.50 5.73
N LEU A 41 14.33 -3.59 6.69
CA LEU A 41 15.14 -2.38 6.85
C LEU A 41 16.45 -2.63 7.59
N TRP A 42 16.58 -3.75 8.32
CA TRP A 42 17.76 -4.11 9.11
C TRP A 42 18.83 -4.85 8.29
N GLY A 43 18.44 -5.63 7.29
CA GLY A 43 19.37 -6.44 6.48
C GLY A 43 20.30 -5.65 5.55
N ALA A 44 20.06 -4.34 5.37
CA ALA A 44 20.82 -3.47 4.46
C ALA A 44 22.13 -2.90 5.07
N GLY A 45 22.61 -3.42 6.21
CA GLY A 45 23.96 -3.11 6.74
C GLY A 45 24.21 -1.64 7.13
N SER A 46 23.18 -0.80 7.11
CA SER A 46 23.21 0.59 7.50
C SER A 46 21.98 0.87 8.34
N LEU A 47 22.14 1.60 9.45
CA LEU A 47 21.05 2.17 10.24
C LEU A 47 20.25 3.12 9.35
N GLY A 48 19.36 2.53 8.54
CA GLY A 48 18.58 3.17 7.50
C GLY A 48 17.25 3.65 8.05
N ARG A 49 16.90 4.88 7.69
CA ARG A 49 15.86 5.67 8.32
C ARG A 49 14.60 5.64 7.45
N CYS A 50 13.44 5.39 8.07
CA CYS A 50 12.26 4.86 7.37
C CYS A 50 11.01 5.73 7.59
N TRP A 51 10.24 5.92 6.52
CA TRP A 51 8.94 6.59 6.56
C TRP A 51 7.81 5.55 6.63
N ALA A 52 6.67 5.89 7.25
CA ALA A 52 5.40 5.17 7.15
C ALA A 52 4.18 5.96 7.70
N SER A 53 2.96 5.45 7.49
CA SER A 53 1.73 6.05 8.05
C SER A 53 1.69 5.92 9.58
N GLN A 54 0.88 6.76 10.26
CA GLN A 54 0.79 6.82 11.74
C GLN A 54 0.56 5.46 12.44
N ARG A 55 0.00 4.44 11.77
CA ARG A 55 -0.19 3.09 12.34
C ARG A 55 1.06 2.20 12.28
N THR A 56 2.04 2.53 11.46
CA THR A 56 3.25 1.73 11.23
C THR A 56 4.42 2.19 12.10
N LEU A 57 4.37 3.39 12.67
CA LEU A 57 5.56 4.07 13.21
C LEU A 57 5.71 4.08 14.73
N GLY A 58 4.72 3.64 15.51
CA GLY A 58 4.83 3.60 16.98
C GLY A 58 6.00 2.76 17.49
N LEU A 59 6.44 1.76 16.72
CA LEU A 59 7.58 0.88 17.05
C LEU A 59 8.89 1.30 16.36
N ALA A 60 8.84 2.08 15.28
CA ALA A 60 10.00 2.41 14.45
C ALA A 60 10.86 3.56 15.00
N SER A 61 10.27 4.45 15.80
CA SER A 61 10.95 5.65 16.31
C SER A 61 12.13 5.37 17.25
N TRP A 62 12.19 4.16 17.83
CA TRP A 62 13.29 3.74 18.71
C TRP A 62 14.49 3.14 17.95
N LEU A 63 14.32 2.77 16.68
CA LEU A 63 15.30 1.99 15.90
C LEU A 63 15.78 2.69 14.62
N ALA A 64 15.05 3.71 14.13
CA ALA A 64 15.34 4.47 12.92
C ALA A 64 14.95 5.95 13.11
N GLU A 65 15.51 6.91 12.34
CA GLU A 65 14.79 8.20 12.24
C GLU A 65 13.66 8.01 11.22
N ALA A 66 12.62 8.80 11.40
CA ALA A 66 11.60 9.04 10.40
C ALA A 66 11.58 10.55 10.12
N THR A 67 11.36 10.90 8.85
CA THR A 67 10.94 12.26 8.49
C THR A 67 9.47 12.21 8.14
N PHE A 68 8.66 13.04 8.80
CA PHE A 68 7.24 13.16 8.50
C PHE A 68 7.05 14.33 7.55
N VAL A 69 6.75 14.02 6.29
CA VAL A 69 6.44 15.03 5.28
C VAL A 69 5.00 15.48 5.49
N ALA A 70 4.81 16.80 5.62
CA ALA A 70 3.48 17.37 5.75
C ALA A 70 2.72 17.22 4.43
N VAL A 71 1.40 17.11 4.51
CA VAL A 71 0.54 17.22 3.33
C VAL A 71 0.23 18.69 3.06
N SER A 72 -0.08 19.02 1.81
CA SER A 72 -0.57 20.34 1.43
C SER A 72 -1.86 20.66 2.21
N PRO A 73 -1.91 21.78 2.95
CA PRO A 73 -3.12 22.20 3.65
C PRO A 73 -4.30 22.46 2.71
N GLN A 74 -4.03 22.70 1.42
CA GLN A 74 -5.05 23.00 0.42
C GLN A 74 -5.62 21.73 -0.24
N SER A 75 -4.76 20.80 -0.65
CA SER A 75 -5.18 19.59 -1.38
C SER A 75 -5.37 18.37 -0.48
N GLY A 76 -4.76 18.38 0.71
CA GLY A 76 -4.64 17.20 1.57
C GLY A 76 -3.73 16.11 1.00
N GLN A 77 -3.05 16.36 -0.13
CA GLN A 77 -2.11 15.44 -0.77
C GLN A 77 -0.69 15.68 -0.29
N ALA A 78 0.12 14.63 -0.27
CA ALA A 78 1.56 14.75 -0.11
C ALA A 78 2.18 15.16 -1.45
N GLU A 79 3.02 16.20 -1.43
CA GLU A 79 3.72 16.67 -2.62
C GLU A 79 4.97 15.80 -2.88
N VAL A 80 5.13 15.34 -4.12
CA VAL A 80 6.24 14.43 -4.47
C VAL A 80 7.59 15.12 -4.25
N ASP A 81 7.71 16.41 -4.60
CA ASP A 81 8.96 17.15 -4.44
C ASP A 81 9.34 17.33 -2.96
N ASP A 82 8.37 17.50 -2.05
CA ASP A 82 8.63 17.56 -0.61
C ASP A 82 9.14 16.22 -0.07
N ILE A 83 8.60 15.10 -0.59
CA ILE A 83 9.09 13.76 -0.25
C ILE A 83 10.53 13.57 -0.73
N LEU A 84 10.84 13.99 -1.96
CA LEU A 84 12.19 13.88 -2.52
C LEU A 84 13.19 14.78 -1.77
N ALA A 85 12.80 15.99 -1.38
CA ALA A 85 13.62 16.90 -0.59
C ALA A 85 13.94 16.34 0.81
N ALA A 86 13.08 15.48 1.35
CA ALA A 86 13.31 14.79 2.62
C ALA A 86 14.25 13.58 2.54
N ILE A 87 14.62 13.13 1.34
CA ILE A 87 15.50 11.97 1.14
C ILE A 87 16.92 12.30 1.61
N ARG A 88 17.51 11.36 2.36
CA ARG A 88 18.87 11.41 2.89
C ARG A 88 19.72 10.28 2.30
N PRO A 89 21.05 10.33 2.45
CA PRO A 89 21.91 9.21 2.04
C PRO A 89 21.51 7.87 2.69
N THR A 90 21.01 7.91 3.93
CA THR A 90 20.58 6.73 4.70
C THR A 90 19.09 6.37 4.55
N THR A 91 18.34 7.05 3.67
CA THR A 91 16.95 6.67 3.40
C THR A 91 16.90 5.34 2.68
N CYS A 92 16.10 4.40 3.17
CA CYS A 92 15.94 3.07 2.58
C CYS A 92 14.48 2.73 2.22
N LEU A 93 13.49 3.43 2.79
CA LEU A 93 12.07 3.19 2.52
C LEU A 93 11.26 4.48 2.54
N VAL A 94 10.41 4.62 1.51
CA VAL A 94 9.34 5.58 1.39
C VAL A 94 8.01 4.82 1.43
N SER A 95 7.16 5.03 2.44
CA SER A 95 5.88 4.35 2.66
C SER A 95 4.68 5.31 2.71
N ILE A 96 3.92 5.40 1.62
CA ILE A 96 2.78 6.33 1.45
C ILE A 96 1.45 5.58 1.45
N MET A 97 0.41 6.09 2.11
CA MET A 97 -0.91 5.51 1.90
C MET A 97 -1.44 5.87 0.51
N LEU A 98 -2.04 4.92 -0.22
CA LEU A 98 -2.57 5.19 -1.56
C LEU A 98 -3.82 6.08 -1.50
N ALA A 99 -4.67 5.87 -0.49
CA ALA A 99 -5.83 6.69 -0.22
C ALA A 99 -5.98 6.93 1.29
N ASN A 100 -6.23 8.18 1.68
CA ASN A 100 -6.42 8.56 3.07
C ASN A 100 -7.75 8.00 3.62
N ASN A 101 -7.72 7.45 4.83
CA ASN A 101 -8.88 6.79 5.43
C ASN A 101 -9.95 7.72 6.02
N GLU A 102 -9.66 9.02 6.12
CA GLU A 102 -10.55 10.03 6.68
C GLU A 102 -11.10 10.94 5.58
N THR A 103 -10.23 11.45 4.71
CA THR A 103 -10.60 12.39 3.64
C THR A 103 -10.90 11.71 2.31
N GLY A 104 -10.43 10.48 2.10
CA GLY A 104 -10.51 9.80 0.81
C GLY A 104 -9.52 10.32 -0.26
N VAL A 105 -8.67 11.30 0.09
CA VAL A 105 -7.67 11.86 -0.83
C VAL A 105 -6.71 10.78 -1.32
N ILE A 106 -6.53 10.70 -2.64
CA ILE A 106 -5.61 9.79 -3.31
C ILE A 106 -4.22 10.44 -3.39
N MET A 107 -3.18 9.70 -3.02
CA MET A 107 -1.80 10.18 -3.04
C MET A 107 -1.12 9.89 -4.39
N PRO A 108 -0.14 10.72 -4.82
CA PRO A 108 0.55 10.57 -6.11
C PRO A 108 1.61 9.45 -6.12
N VAL A 109 1.21 8.22 -5.78
CA VAL A 109 2.13 7.08 -5.59
C VAL A 109 2.86 6.68 -6.87
N MET A 110 2.18 6.72 -8.03
CA MET A 110 2.79 6.39 -9.32
C MET A 110 3.94 7.35 -9.66
N GLU A 111 3.69 8.66 -9.56
CA GLU A 111 4.70 9.68 -9.81
C GLU A 111 5.86 9.55 -8.81
N LEU A 112 5.55 9.36 -7.52
CA LEU A 112 6.54 9.14 -6.47
C LEU A 112 7.45 7.96 -6.79
N SER A 113 6.89 6.80 -7.15
CA SER A 113 7.67 5.61 -7.50
C SER A 113 8.60 5.85 -8.69
N GLN A 114 8.12 6.53 -9.73
CA GLN A 114 8.93 6.88 -10.90
C GLN A 114 10.10 7.79 -10.55
N ARG A 115 9.86 8.83 -9.73
CA ARG A 115 10.90 9.77 -9.30
C ARG A 115 11.92 9.10 -8.38
N VAL A 116 11.48 8.24 -7.47
CA VAL A 116 12.36 7.44 -6.61
C VAL A 116 13.19 6.45 -7.44
N GLN A 117 12.62 5.83 -8.47
CA GLN A 117 13.35 4.95 -9.38
C GLN A 117 14.46 5.70 -10.14
N ALA A 118 14.17 6.89 -10.66
CA ALA A 118 15.18 7.73 -11.31
C ALA A 118 16.30 8.12 -10.35
N LEU A 119 15.95 8.50 -9.12
CA LEU A 119 16.93 8.81 -8.07
C LEU A 119 17.78 7.60 -7.69
N ASN A 120 17.20 6.41 -7.66
CA ASN A 120 17.92 5.18 -7.35
C ASN A 120 19.03 4.88 -8.36
N GLN A 121 18.87 5.25 -9.63
CA GLN A 121 19.94 5.08 -10.64
C GLN A 121 21.18 5.90 -10.26
N GLN A 122 20.98 7.14 -9.81
CA GLN A 122 22.06 8.02 -9.34
C GLN A 122 22.69 7.49 -8.05
N ARG A 123 21.85 7.13 -7.07
CA ARG A 123 22.30 6.60 -5.77
C ARG A 123 23.17 5.35 -5.91
N VAL A 124 22.77 4.42 -6.77
CA VAL A 124 23.54 3.19 -7.03
C VAL A 124 24.91 3.53 -7.64
N ALA A 125 24.99 4.49 -8.55
CA ALA A 125 26.27 4.96 -9.11
C ALA A 125 27.18 5.60 -8.04
N GLU A 126 26.59 6.20 -7.01
CA GLU A 126 27.28 6.78 -5.84
C GLU A 126 27.60 5.74 -4.74
N GLY A 127 27.26 4.46 -4.95
CA GLY A 127 27.46 3.40 -3.95
C GLY A 127 26.47 3.45 -2.78
N LEU A 128 25.40 4.24 -2.89
CA LEU A 128 24.32 4.32 -1.91
C LEU A 128 23.27 3.23 -2.16
N PRO A 129 22.60 2.74 -1.10
CA PRO A 129 21.51 1.78 -1.24
C PRO A 129 20.31 2.41 -1.97
N ARG A 130 19.62 1.57 -2.75
CA ARG A 130 18.35 1.96 -3.37
C ARG A 130 17.28 2.19 -2.29
N ILE A 131 16.38 3.11 -2.56
CA ILE A 131 15.21 3.43 -1.77
C ILE A 131 14.05 2.57 -2.28
N LEU A 132 13.39 1.87 -1.36
CA LEU A 132 12.20 1.07 -1.64
C LEU A 132 10.95 1.92 -1.47
N VAL A 133 9.90 1.61 -2.23
CA VAL A 133 8.59 2.26 -2.11
C VAL A 133 7.55 1.26 -1.63
N HIS A 134 6.90 1.58 -0.51
CA HIS A 134 5.72 0.88 -0.01
C HIS A 134 4.48 1.75 -0.20
N THR A 135 3.34 1.12 -0.49
CA THR A 135 2.05 1.79 -0.34
C THR A 135 1.01 1.03 0.49
N ASP A 136 0.33 1.74 1.38
CA ASP A 136 -0.84 1.21 2.08
C ASP A 136 -2.09 1.39 1.19
N ALA A 137 -2.53 0.32 0.55
CA ALA A 137 -3.68 0.32 -0.36
C ALA A 137 -4.99 -0.11 0.33
N ALA A 138 -5.03 -0.16 1.68
CA ALA A 138 -6.17 -0.66 2.44
C ALA A 138 -7.50 0.01 2.04
N GLN A 139 -7.49 1.31 1.73
CA GLN A 139 -8.71 2.04 1.38
C GLN A 139 -9.03 2.07 -0.11
N MET A 140 -8.08 1.74 -0.99
CA MET A 140 -8.26 1.83 -2.43
C MET A 140 -8.80 0.53 -3.04
N ILE A 141 -8.38 -0.64 -2.53
CA ILE A 141 -8.79 -1.93 -3.07
C ILE A 141 -10.32 -2.10 -2.97
N GLY A 142 -10.95 -2.43 -4.09
CA GLY A 142 -12.41 -2.55 -4.23
C GLY A 142 -13.15 -1.23 -4.45
N LYS A 143 -12.44 -0.10 -4.45
CA LYS A 143 -13.03 1.25 -4.64
C LYS A 143 -12.45 2.00 -5.84
N GLY A 144 -11.36 1.52 -6.43
CA GLY A 144 -10.80 2.00 -7.68
C GLY A 144 -9.70 1.04 -8.18
N CYS A 145 -9.07 1.39 -9.29
CA CYS A 145 -8.01 0.59 -9.90
C CYS A 145 -6.73 0.60 -9.03
N VAL A 146 -6.09 -0.58 -8.87
CA VAL A 146 -4.84 -0.74 -8.13
C VAL A 146 -3.93 -1.70 -8.88
N ASP A 147 -3.13 -1.21 -9.82
CA ASP A 147 -2.14 -2.03 -10.52
C ASP A 147 -0.74 -1.80 -9.95
N VAL A 148 -0.10 -2.84 -9.42
CA VAL A 148 1.25 -2.75 -8.83
C VAL A 148 2.34 -2.46 -9.89
N GLN A 149 2.13 -2.81 -11.15
CA GLN A 149 3.04 -2.47 -12.24
C GLN A 149 2.92 -0.99 -12.59
N GLU A 150 1.70 -0.45 -12.68
CA GLU A 150 1.47 0.98 -12.91
C GLU A 150 1.97 1.82 -11.73
N LEU A 151 1.68 1.39 -10.50
CA LEU A 151 2.12 2.09 -9.28
C LEU A 151 3.63 2.04 -9.06
N GLY A 152 4.34 1.06 -9.65
CA GLY A 152 5.81 0.96 -9.56
C GLY A 152 6.36 0.67 -8.16
N VAL A 153 5.53 0.26 -7.20
CA VAL A 153 5.93 0.06 -5.80
C VAL A 153 6.69 -1.26 -5.60
N ASP A 154 7.57 -1.30 -4.59
CA ASP A 154 8.24 -2.52 -4.12
C ASP A 154 7.37 -3.33 -3.16
N TYR A 155 6.54 -2.63 -2.36
CA TYR A 155 5.63 -3.25 -1.40
C TYR A 155 4.23 -2.64 -1.48
N LEU A 156 3.19 -3.44 -1.24
CA LEU A 156 1.82 -2.95 -1.13
C LEU A 156 1.03 -3.72 -0.06
N THR A 157 0.37 -3.00 0.85
CA THR A 157 -0.48 -3.61 1.89
C THR A 157 -1.93 -3.77 1.43
N ILE A 158 -2.46 -4.99 1.58
CA ILE A 158 -3.83 -5.40 1.26
C ILE A 158 -4.57 -5.77 2.54
N VAL A 159 -5.81 -5.29 2.70
CA VAL A 159 -6.63 -5.50 3.91
C VAL A 159 -8.00 -6.07 3.58
N GLY A 160 -8.23 -7.36 3.88
CA GLY A 160 -9.45 -8.08 3.51
C GLY A 160 -10.74 -7.40 3.94
N HIS A 161 -10.86 -7.05 5.23
CA HIS A 161 -12.07 -6.46 5.79
C HIS A 161 -12.38 -5.03 5.32
N LYS A 162 -11.58 -4.46 4.42
CA LYS A 162 -11.84 -3.16 3.76
C LYS A 162 -12.50 -3.31 2.38
N PHE A 163 -12.57 -4.54 1.86
CA PHE A 163 -13.23 -4.91 0.61
C PHE A 163 -14.10 -6.16 0.77
N TYR A 164 -14.86 -6.24 1.88
CA TYR A 164 -15.79 -7.34 2.19
C TYR A 164 -15.17 -8.72 2.42
N GLY A 165 -13.85 -8.79 2.59
CA GLY A 165 -13.14 -10.01 2.96
C GLY A 165 -13.04 -10.23 4.48
N PRO A 166 -12.47 -11.37 4.89
CA PRO A 166 -12.19 -11.68 6.30
C PRO A 166 -11.14 -10.74 6.89
N ARG A 167 -11.02 -10.75 8.24
CA ARG A 167 -10.06 -9.93 9.00
C ARG A 167 -8.62 -10.47 8.94
N ILE A 168 -8.12 -10.72 7.73
CA ILE A 168 -6.72 -11.00 7.43
C ILE A 168 -6.22 -10.02 6.36
N GLY A 169 -4.91 -10.00 6.11
CA GLY A 169 -4.29 -9.13 5.12
C GLY A 169 -3.20 -9.84 4.33
N VAL A 170 -2.69 -9.16 3.31
CA VAL A 170 -1.59 -9.63 2.46
C VAL A 170 -0.60 -8.48 2.29
N LEU A 171 0.69 -8.80 2.32
CA LEU A 171 1.75 -7.91 1.87
C LEU A 171 2.20 -8.37 0.49
N TYR A 172 2.02 -7.51 -0.51
CA TYR A 172 2.70 -7.61 -1.79
C TYR A 172 4.16 -7.22 -1.63
N VAL A 173 5.05 -7.97 -2.25
CA VAL A 173 6.49 -7.74 -2.33
C VAL A 173 6.96 -8.05 -3.74
N ARG A 174 7.46 -7.06 -4.48
CA ARG A 174 7.98 -7.24 -5.84
C ARG A 174 9.22 -8.13 -5.83
N GLY A 175 9.15 -9.33 -6.40
CA GLY A 175 10.24 -10.32 -6.40
C GLY A 175 10.88 -10.54 -5.01
N PRO A 176 10.17 -11.18 -4.06
CA PRO A 176 10.63 -11.33 -2.69
C PRO A 176 11.87 -12.23 -2.61
N GLY A 177 12.94 -11.72 -1.98
CA GLY A 177 14.21 -12.42 -1.85
C GLY A 177 15.10 -12.41 -3.10
N THR A 178 14.63 -11.79 -4.20
CA THR A 178 15.42 -11.61 -5.43
C THR A 178 15.66 -10.13 -5.70
N THR A 179 14.60 -9.40 -6.04
CA THR A 179 14.66 -7.97 -6.32
C THR A 179 14.41 -7.13 -5.09
N THR A 180 13.60 -7.62 -4.14
CA THR A 180 13.22 -6.87 -2.94
C THR A 180 13.48 -7.71 -1.69
N PRO A 181 14.24 -7.18 -0.71
CA PRO A 181 14.53 -7.93 0.51
C PRO A 181 13.26 -8.10 1.35
N LEU A 182 13.07 -9.26 1.94
CA LEU A 182 12.00 -9.49 2.92
C LEU A 182 12.55 -10.35 4.04
N HIS A 183 12.56 -9.80 5.25
CA HIS A 183 13.07 -10.49 6.43
C HIS A 183 11.88 -10.82 7.36
N PRO A 184 11.77 -12.08 7.84
CA PRO A 184 10.64 -12.47 8.66
C PRO A 184 10.69 -11.85 10.05
N MET A 185 9.53 -11.47 10.57
CA MET A 185 9.38 -11.07 11.98
C MET A 185 9.24 -12.26 12.92
N LEU A 186 8.68 -13.36 12.41
CA LEU A 186 8.39 -14.57 13.16
C LEU A 186 9.33 -15.68 12.67
N PHE A 187 9.71 -16.57 13.58
CA PHE A 187 10.54 -17.74 13.27
C PHE A 187 9.74 -19.01 13.58
N GLY A 188 9.83 -20.04 12.73
CA GLY A 188 9.03 -21.24 12.90
C GLY A 188 9.07 -22.18 11.69
N GLY A 189 7.97 -22.92 11.48
CA GLY A 189 7.88 -24.08 10.58
C GLY A 189 7.91 -23.81 9.07
N GLY A 190 8.39 -22.66 8.63
CA GLY A 190 8.68 -22.36 7.21
C GLY A 190 7.50 -22.10 6.28
N GLN A 191 6.29 -21.94 6.81
CA GLN A 191 5.13 -21.45 6.04
C GLN A 191 5.44 -20.10 5.35
N GLU A 192 4.72 -19.82 4.26
CA GLU A 192 4.94 -18.64 3.42
C GLU A 192 6.41 -18.46 3.00
N ARG A 193 7.10 -19.57 2.68
CA ARG A 193 8.52 -19.61 2.26
C ARG A 193 9.49 -19.05 3.32
N ASN A 194 9.19 -19.28 4.60
CA ASN A 194 9.86 -18.71 5.78
C ASN A 194 9.62 -17.21 6.00
N PHE A 195 8.88 -16.50 5.15
CA PHE A 195 8.64 -15.06 5.35
C PHE A 195 7.60 -14.78 6.42
N ARG A 196 6.63 -15.69 6.60
CA ARG A 196 5.62 -15.63 7.67
C ARG A 196 5.31 -17.07 8.12
N PRO A 197 6.11 -17.62 9.05
CA PRO A 197 5.85 -18.95 9.59
C PRO A 197 4.58 -18.99 10.47
N GLY A 198 4.09 -20.20 10.70
CA GLY A 198 2.86 -20.51 11.41
C GLY A 198 1.79 -21.05 10.46
N THR A 199 1.15 -22.15 10.83
CA THR A 199 0.12 -22.84 10.02
C THR A 199 -0.88 -21.84 9.44
N GLU A 200 -1.08 -21.93 8.14
CA GLU A 200 -1.91 -21.03 7.37
C GLU A 200 -3.37 -21.11 7.83
N ASN A 201 -4.03 -19.96 7.95
CA ASN A 201 -5.45 -19.92 8.25
C ASN A 201 -6.27 -20.13 6.98
N THR A 202 -6.31 -21.37 6.51
CA THR A 202 -6.89 -21.75 5.20
C THR A 202 -8.32 -21.22 4.99
N PRO A 203 -9.26 -21.29 5.96
CA PRO A 203 -10.59 -20.73 5.76
C PRO A 203 -10.59 -19.22 5.53
N MET A 204 -9.74 -18.47 6.25
CA MET A 204 -9.63 -17.03 6.06
C MET A 204 -8.99 -16.70 4.71
N ILE A 205 -7.98 -17.46 4.28
CA ILE A 205 -7.35 -17.30 2.96
C ILE A 205 -8.36 -17.54 1.84
N ALA A 206 -9.17 -18.59 1.95
CA ALA A 206 -10.23 -18.87 0.98
C ALA A 206 -11.25 -17.71 0.89
N GLY A 207 -11.70 -17.20 2.03
CA GLY A 207 -12.61 -16.05 2.07
C GLY A 207 -11.99 -14.77 1.49
N LEU A 208 -10.69 -14.55 1.72
CA LEU A 208 -9.97 -13.41 1.14
C LEU A 208 -9.84 -13.55 -0.38
N GLY A 209 -9.53 -14.76 -0.87
CA GLY A 209 -9.47 -15.06 -2.30
C GLY A 209 -10.81 -14.80 -2.99
N GLN A 210 -11.92 -15.23 -2.38
CA GLN A 210 -13.25 -14.97 -2.91
C GLN A 210 -13.59 -13.47 -2.96
N ALA A 211 -13.26 -12.72 -1.91
CA ALA A 211 -13.47 -11.27 -1.89
C ALA A 211 -12.64 -10.55 -2.96
N ALA A 212 -11.37 -10.97 -3.13
CA ALA A 212 -10.50 -10.45 -4.18
C ALA A 212 -11.06 -10.75 -5.58
N GLU A 213 -11.56 -11.96 -5.83
CA GLU A 213 -12.21 -12.34 -7.08
C GLU A 213 -13.44 -11.48 -7.39
N LEU A 214 -14.26 -11.16 -6.39
CA LEU A 214 -15.42 -10.28 -6.57
C LEU A 214 -15.00 -8.86 -6.94
N VAL A 215 -13.99 -8.31 -6.24
CA VAL A 215 -13.40 -7.00 -6.59
C VAL A 215 -12.87 -7.00 -8.02
N SER A 216 -12.13 -8.03 -8.39
CA SER A 216 -11.55 -8.22 -9.73
C SER A 216 -12.56 -8.04 -10.86
N LYS A 217 -13.74 -8.63 -10.69
CA LYS A 217 -14.80 -8.67 -11.70
C LYS A 217 -15.69 -7.43 -11.71
N ASN A 218 -15.77 -6.70 -10.59
CA ASN A 218 -16.84 -5.74 -10.36
C ASN A 218 -16.37 -4.36 -9.86
N TRP A 219 -15.06 -4.12 -9.70
CA TRP A 219 -14.57 -2.89 -9.08
C TRP A 219 -15.07 -1.61 -9.77
N GLU A 220 -15.17 -1.58 -11.10
CA GLU A 220 -15.72 -0.43 -11.85
C GLU A 220 -17.17 -0.15 -11.47
N ALA A 221 -17.98 -1.21 -11.33
CA ALA A 221 -19.38 -1.08 -10.92
C ALA A 221 -19.49 -0.63 -9.46
N TYR A 222 -18.63 -1.14 -8.57
CA TYR A 222 -18.57 -0.72 -7.18
C TYR A 222 -18.17 0.74 -7.06
N GLU A 223 -17.12 1.16 -7.77
CA GLU A 223 -16.67 2.55 -7.82
C GLU A 223 -17.77 3.47 -8.34
N ALA A 224 -18.38 3.14 -9.47
CA ALA A 224 -19.44 3.96 -10.07
C ALA A 224 -20.63 4.13 -9.12
N HIS A 225 -21.04 3.04 -8.45
CA HIS A 225 -22.11 3.10 -7.46
C HIS A 225 -21.73 3.95 -6.25
N MET A 226 -20.55 3.73 -5.67
CA MET A 226 -20.05 4.51 -4.52
C MET A 226 -19.96 5.99 -4.86
N ARG A 227 -19.43 6.35 -6.03
CA ARG A 227 -19.36 7.72 -6.52
C ARG A 227 -20.75 8.33 -6.65
N GLY A 228 -21.69 7.63 -7.29
CA GLY A 228 -23.06 8.13 -7.46
C GLY A 228 -23.77 8.42 -6.14
N VAL A 229 -23.64 7.54 -5.14
CA VAL A 229 -24.24 7.74 -3.81
C VAL A 229 -23.55 8.88 -3.04
N ARG A 230 -22.22 8.98 -3.16
CA ARG A 230 -21.43 10.02 -2.51
C ARG A 230 -21.75 11.39 -3.09
N ASP A 231 -21.75 11.53 -4.40
CA ASP A 231 -22.06 12.79 -5.09
C ASP A 231 -23.50 13.24 -4.80
N TYR A 232 -24.44 12.28 -4.71
CA TYR A 232 -25.79 12.57 -4.23
C TYR A 232 -25.77 13.11 -2.80
N LEU A 233 -25.07 12.45 -1.87
CA LEU A 233 -24.96 12.91 -0.48
C LEU A 233 -24.38 14.32 -0.39
N GLU A 234 -23.28 14.61 -1.08
CA GLU A 234 -22.64 15.94 -1.08
C GLU A 234 -23.60 17.01 -1.60
N ALA A 235 -24.28 16.76 -2.72
CA ALA A 235 -25.29 17.68 -3.27
C ALA A 235 -26.47 17.93 -2.31
N ARG A 236 -26.80 16.98 -1.44
CA ARG A 236 -27.84 17.14 -0.41
C ARG A 236 -27.35 17.89 0.82
N LEU A 237 -26.06 17.81 1.14
CA LEU A 237 -25.47 18.47 2.31
C LEU A 237 -25.06 19.90 2.04
N GLU A 238 -24.55 20.22 0.84
CA GLU A 238 -24.01 21.53 0.49
C GLU A 238 -24.98 22.70 0.79
N PRO A 239 -26.28 22.66 0.42
CA PRO A 239 -27.21 23.73 0.76
C PRO A 239 -27.44 23.87 2.28
N LEU A 240 -27.38 22.77 3.03
CA LEU A 240 -27.60 22.76 4.47
C LEU A 240 -26.42 23.38 5.20
N LEU A 241 -25.20 23.07 4.78
CA LEU A 241 -23.96 23.62 5.33
C LEU A 241 -23.87 25.13 5.06
N ASN A 242 -24.13 25.55 3.82
CA ASN A 242 -24.13 26.97 3.44
C ASN A 242 -25.18 27.77 4.23
N SER A 243 -26.34 27.16 4.55
CA SER A 243 -27.37 27.79 5.38
C SER A 243 -27.01 27.85 6.87
N ALA A 244 -26.14 26.97 7.34
CA ALA A 244 -25.67 26.93 8.73
C ALA A 244 -24.57 27.96 8.99
N GLU A 245 -23.62 28.13 8.05
CA GLU A 245 -22.59 29.17 8.13
C GLU A 245 -23.18 30.58 8.14
N GLN A 246 -24.29 30.81 7.43
CA GLN A 246 -24.99 32.10 7.44
C GLN A 246 -25.72 32.40 8.77
N ARG A 247 -25.95 31.39 9.63
CA ARG A 247 -26.65 31.55 10.91
C ARG A 247 -25.74 31.83 12.10
N ASP A 248 -24.43 31.68 11.94
CA ASP A 248 -23.46 31.90 13.02
C ASP A 248 -22.43 32.99 12.65
N PRO A 249 -22.86 34.26 12.51
CA PRO A 249 -21.93 35.38 12.50
C PRO A 249 -21.49 35.67 13.94
N LEU A 250 -20.37 35.08 14.36
CA LEU A 250 -19.62 35.57 15.52
C LEU A 250 -18.95 36.92 15.18
#